data_AF-D4XJX8-F1
#
_entry.id   AF-D4XJX8-F1
#
_cell.length_a   1.000
_cell.length_b   1.000
_cell.length_c   1.000
_cell.angle_alpha   90.00
_cell.angle_beta   90.00
_cell.angle_gamma   90.00
#
_symmetry.space_group_name_H-M   'P 1'
#
loop_
_entity.id
_entity.type
_entity.pdbx_description
1 polymer ?
#
loop_
_entity_poly.entity_id
_entity_poly.type
_entity_poly.pdbx_seq_one_letter_code
_entity_poly.pdbx_strand_id
1 'polypeptide(L)'
;MSSNKQLGQHSKRGNALLLDLRDQAIILFKDANIDADKSSQIANELIYLVAQHWGGQLLYIVKADRFDADDRDIQIYRDFDGHNHAELAQKYDLSSAYIYRIVKRMFELEKARRQPDLFE
;
A
#
# COMPACT_ATOMS: atom_id res chain seq x y z
N MET A 1 0.65 19.28 33.23
CA MET A 1 0.89 17.89 33.70
C MET A 1 -0.11 16.98 33.01
N SER A 2 0.20 16.49 31.81
CA SER A 2 -0.71 15.58 31.09
C SER A 2 -0.63 14.20 31.70
N SER A 3 -1.73 13.76 32.30
CA SER A 3 -1.93 12.43 32.88
C SER A 3 -1.48 11.36 31.91
N ASN A 4 -0.52 10.53 32.34
CA ASN A 4 -0.05 9.36 31.60
C ASN A 4 -1.13 8.27 31.67
N LYS A 5 -2.26 8.52 30.99
CA LYS A 5 -3.42 7.65 31.00
C LYS A 5 -3.10 6.43 30.16
N GLN A 6 -2.98 5.27 30.79
CA GLN A 6 -2.74 4.01 30.08
C GLN A 6 -3.86 3.77 29.06
N LEU A 7 -3.48 3.68 27.79
CA LEU A 7 -4.42 3.43 26.70
C LEU A 7 -5.07 2.05 26.86
N GLY A 8 -6.39 1.97 26.62
CA GLY A 8 -7.10 0.71 26.50
C GLY A 8 -6.60 -0.13 25.31
N GLN A 9 -6.88 -1.43 25.31
CA GLN A 9 -6.39 -2.36 24.27
C GLN A 9 -6.78 -1.92 22.85
N HIS A 10 -8.02 -1.47 22.66
CA HIS A 10 -8.50 -0.98 21.36
C HIS A 10 -7.75 0.27 20.91
N SER A 11 -7.51 1.23 21.83
CA SER A 11 -6.74 2.43 21.52
C SER A 11 -5.28 2.12 21.17
N LYS A 12 -4.67 1.13 21.84
CA LYS A 12 -3.31 0.66 21.48
C LYS A 12 -3.28 0.07 20.06
N ARG A 13 -4.25 -0.77 19.71
CA ARG A 13 -4.36 -1.36 18.37
C ARG A 13 -4.64 -0.31 17.29
N GLY A 14 -5.53 0.65 17.56
CA GLY A 14 -5.81 1.76 16.65
C GLY A 14 -4.56 2.61 16.38
N ASN A 15 -3.80 2.95 17.43
CA ASN A 15 -2.53 3.68 17.26
C ASN A 15 -1.50 2.87 16.47
N ALA A 16 -1.38 1.57 16.74
CA ALA A 16 -0.48 0.70 15.99
C ALA A 16 -0.86 0.65 14.49
N LEU A 17 -2.16 0.57 14.18
CA LEU A 17 -2.66 0.61 12.81
C LEU A 17 -2.31 1.94 12.11
N LEU A 18 -2.51 3.08 12.79
CA LEU A 18 -2.16 4.39 12.21
C LEU A 18 -0.65 4.50 11.92
N LEU A 19 0.20 4.05 12.85
CA LEU A 19 1.65 4.09 12.63
C LEU A 19 2.08 3.16 11.50
N ASP A 20 1.52 1.96 11.42
CA ASP A 20 1.78 1.06 10.29
C ASP A 20 1.33 1.68 8.96
N LEU A 21 0.12 2.27 8.90
CA LEU A 21 -0.37 2.99 7.71
C LEU A 21 0.60 4.11 7.26
N ARG A 22 1.14 4.89 8.20
CA ARG A 22 2.15 5.91 7.88
C ARG A 22 3.39 5.27 7.25
N ASP A 23 3.91 4.23 7.88
CA ASP A 23 5.16 3.60 7.46
C ASP A 23 4.98 2.91 6.09
N GLN A 24 3.83 2.27 5.84
CA GLN A 24 3.47 1.73 4.52
C GLN A 24 3.35 2.84 3.46
N ALA A 25 2.74 3.98 3.79
CA ALA A 25 2.63 5.10 2.87
C ALA A 25 4.02 5.65 2.47
N ILE A 26 4.95 5.79 3.42
CA ILE A 26 6.33 6.21 3.15
C ILE A 26 7.02 5.23 2.19
N ILE A 27 6.87 3.92 2.40
CA ILE A 27 7.44 2.89 1.51
C ILE A 27 6.87 3.04 0.09
N LEU A 28 5.56 3.20 -0.04
CA LEU A 28 4.89 3.37 -1.34
C LEU A 28 5.35 4.64 -2.06
N PHE A 29 5.49 5.76 -1.35
CA PHE A 29 5.97 7.02 -1.93
C PHE A 29 7.43 6.92 -2.37
N LYS A 30 8.28 6.27 -1.57
CA LYS A 30 9.67 5.99 -1.95
C LYS A 30 9.76 5.09 -3.20
N ASP A 31 8.91 4.07 -3.27
CA ASP A 31 8.82 3.18 -4.44
C ASP A 31 8.37 3.92 -5.71
N ALA A 32 7.60 5.00 -5.53
CA ALA A 32 7.21 5.94 -6.57
C ALA A 32 8.20 7.11 -6.76
N ASN A 33 9.45 6.96 -6.30
CA ASN A 33 10.53 7.96 -6.42
C ASN A 33 10.20 9.35 -5.85
N ILE A 34 9.29 9.43 -4.88
CA ILE A 34 9.01 10.68 -4.16
C ILE A 34 10.10 10.90 -3.11
N ASP A 35 10.53 12.16 -2.96
CA ASP A 35 11.53 12.56 -1.96
C ASP A 35 11.11 12.17 -0.52
N ALA A 36 12.09 11.86 0.32
CA ALA A 36 11.88 11.35 1.67
C ALA A 36 11.17 12.36 2.61
N ASP A 37 11.47 13.65 2.48
CA ASP A 37 10.88 14.70 3.31
C ASP A 37 9.40 14.87 2.95
N LYS A 38 9.09 14.98 1.65
CA LYS A 38 7.72 15.04 1.16
C LYS A 38 6.94 13.76 1.45
N SER A 39 7.57 12.59 1.33
CA SER A 39 6.95 11.31 1.67
C SER A 39 6.52 11.28 3.13
N SER A 40 7.40 11.71 4.04
CA SER A 40 7.13 11.76 5.48
C SER A 40 6.05 12.78 5.81
N GLN A 41 6.08 13.95 5.16
CA GLN A 41 5.06 14.99 5.31
C GLN A 41 3.68 14.47 4.91
N ILE A 42 3.56 13.90 3.70
CA ILE A 42 2.27 13.39 3.18
C ILE A 42 1.76 12.24 4.06
N ALA A 43 2.63 11.33 4.48
CA ALA A 43 2.25 10.20 5.32
C ALA A 43 1.75 10.65 6.71
N ASN A 44 2.34 11.70 7.29
CA ASN A 44 1.87 12.27 8.55
C ASN A 44 0.50 12.96 8.40
N GLU A 45 0.29 13.70 7.31
CA GLU A 45 -1.01 14.31 7.01
C GLU A 45 -2.09 13.24 6.80
N LEU A 46 -1.75 12.16 6.09
CA LEU A 46 -2.66 11.03 5.86
C LEU A 46 -3.17 10.44 7.17
N ILE A 47 -2.28 10.11 8.12
CA ILE A 47 -2.72 9.52 9.39
C ILE A 47 -3.51 10.50 10.25
N TYR A 48 -3.20 11.80 10.16
CA TYR A 48 -3.96 12.84 10.84
C TYR A 48 -5.39 12.88 10.31
N LEU A 49 -5.58 12.90 8.98
CA LEU A 49 -6.90 12.88 8.35
C LEU A 49 -7.69 11.62 8.72
N VAL A 50 -7.05 10.44 8.71
CA VAL A 50 -7.71 9.19 9.13
C VAL A 50 -8.16 9.29 10.59
N ALA A 51 -7.30 9.79 11.48
CA ALA A 51 -7.65 9.96 12.89
C ALA A 51 -8.77 10.99 13.11
N GLN A 52 -8.83 12.07 12.32
CA GLN A 52 -9.91 13.06 12.38
C GLN A 52 -11.25 12.49 11.92
N HIS A 53 -11.26 11.76 10.80
CA HIS A 53 -12.51 11.27 10.20
C HIS A 53 -13.06 10.02 10.90
N TRP A 54 -12.19 9.15 11.40
CA TRP A 54 -12.57 7.82 11.92
C TRP A 54 -12.26 7.63 13.41
N GLY A 55 -11.61 8.59 14.04
CA GLY A 55 -11.24 8.53 15.46
C GLY A 55 -12.45 8.38 16.37
N GLY A 56 -12.29 7.62 17.46
CA GLY A 56 -13.34 7.37 18.44
C GLY A 56 -14.31 6.24 18.07
N GLN A 57 -14.19 5.66 16.87
CA GLN A 57 -15.02 4.54 16.43
C GLN A 57 -14.33 3.19 16.70
N LEU A 58 -15.14 2.14 16.92
CA LEU A 58 -14.66 0.76 16.95
C LEU A 58 -14.95 0.10 15.60
N LEU A 59 -13.93 0.04 14.73
CA LEU A 59 -14.06 -0.50 13.38
C LEU A 59 -13.57 -1.95 13.29
N TYR A 60 -14.27 -2.74 12.49
CA TYR A 60 -13.80 -4.03 12.01
C TYR A 60 -13.22 -3.88 10.61
N ILE A 61 -11.95 -4.28 10.42
CA ILE A 61 -11.29 -4.28 9.11
C ILE A 61 -11.49 -5.65 8.49
N VAL A 62 -12.22 -5.70 7.37
CA VAL A 62 -12.40 -6.93 6.60
C VAL A 62 -11.07 -7.39 6.00
N LYS A 63 -10.90 -8.70 5.83
CA LYS A 63 -9.77 -9.22 5.07
C LYS A 63 -10.02 -8.92 3.60
N ALA A 64 -9.12 -8.17 2.98
CA ALA A 64 -9.17 -7.97 1.52
C ALA A 64 -9.02 -9.33 0.83
N ASP A 65 -9.98 -9.64 -0.01
CA ASP A 65 -10.08 -10.83 -0.83
C ASP A 65 -9.53 -10.59 -2.23
N ARG A 66 -9.51 -9.33 -2.70
CA ARG A 66 -8.99 -8.97 -4.03
C ARG A 66 -8.20 -7.65 -3.99
N PHE A 67 -7.16 -7.59 -4.81
CA PHE A 67 -6.40 -6.38 -5.09
C PHE A 67 -6.87 -5.84 -6.44
N ASP A 68 -7.18 -4.55 -6.53
CA ASP A 68 -7.54 -3.90 -7.78
C ASP A 68 -6.30 -3.22 -8.38
N ALA A 69 -5.94 -3.61 -9.60
CA ALA A 69 -4.84 -2.99 -10.32
C ALA A 69 -5.27 -1.65 -10.92
N ASP A 70 -4.39 -0.66 -10.85
CA ASP A 70 -4.58 0.60 -11.56
C ASP A 70 -4.17 0.48 -13.05
N ASP A 71 -4.57 1.45 -13.87
CA ASP A 71 -4.28 1.45 -15.31
C ASP A 71 -2.77 1.43 -15.62
N ARG A 72 -1.95 2.00 -14.72
CA ARG A 72 -0.50 2.03 -14.87
C ARG A 72 0.10 0.65 -14.63
N ASP A 73 -0.32 -0.06 -13.60
CA ASP A 73 0.09 -1.42 -13.28
C ASP A 73 -0.27 -2.38 -14.42
N ILE A 74 -1.45 -2.20 -15.02
CA ILE A 74 -1.87 -2.93 -16.23
C ILE A 74 -0.93 -2.64 -17.39
N GLN A 75 -0.58 -1.38 -17.62
CA GLN A 75 0.31 -1.02 -18.73
C GLN A 75 1.74 -1.52 -18.52
N ILE A 76 2.28 -1.41 -17.29
CA ILE A 76 3.58 -1.96 -16.91
C ILE A 76 3.62 -3.46 -17.18
N TYR A 77 2.56 -4.19 -16.80
CA TYR A 77 2.50 -5.62 -17.02
C TYR A 77 2.39 -6.00 -18.51
N ARG A 78 1.69 -5.21 -19.32
CA ARG A 78 1.63 -5.40 -20.78
C ARG A 78 2.97 -5.18 -21.47
N ASP A 79 3.75 -4.22 -20.98
CA ASP A 79 5.07 -3.90 -21.51
C ASP A 79 6.17 -4.86 -21.02
N PHE A 80 5.85 -5.74 -20.06
CA PHE A 80 6.80 -6.66 -19.46
C PHE A 80 7.08 -7.86 -20.36
N ASP A 81 8.37 -8.12 -20.65
CA ASP A 81 8.82 -9.21 -21.53
C ASP A 81 9.43 -10.41 -20.81
N GLY A 82 9.41 -10.39 -19.47
CA GLY A 82 10.03 -11.41 -18.62
C GLY A 82 11.33 -10.98 -17.95
N HIS A 83 12.07 -10.02 -18.55
CA HIS A 83 13.44 -9.70 -18.12
C HIS A 83 13.71 -8.18 -18.06
N ASN A 84 12.88 -7.34 -18.67
CA ASN A 84 13.07 -5.89 -18.80
C ASN A 84 12.71 -5.02 -17.56
N HIS A 85 12.84 -5.54 -16.33
CA HIS A 85 12.46 -4.81 -15.10
C HIS A 85 13.17 -3.45 -14.95
N ALA A 86 14.47 -3.39 -15.26
CA ALA A 86 15.26 -2.16 -15.16
C ALA A 86 14.83 -1.10 -16.19
N GLU A 87 14.46 -1.53 -17.40
CA GLU A 87 13.96 -0.65 -18.46
C GLU A 87 12.60 -0.07 -18.09
N LEU A 88 11.70 -0.91 -17.56
CA LEU A 88 10.40 -0.46 -17.07
C LEU A 88 10.54 0.51 -15.89
N ALA A 89 11.48 0.25 -14.97
CA ALA A 89 11.75 1.14 -13.84
C ALA A 89 12.10 2.56 -14.32
N GLN A 90 12.98 2.66 -15.33
CA GLN A 90 13.32 3.94 -15.95
C GLN A 90 12.15 4.56 -16.72
N LYS A 91 11.42 3.75 -17.51
CA LYS A 91 10.30 4.23 -18.34
C LYS A 91 9.17 4.84 -17.51
N TYR A 92 8.86 4.23 -16.36
CA TYR A 92 7.73 4.61 -15.51
C TYR A 92 8.11 5.48 -14.31
N ASP A 93 9.40 5.82 -14.16
CA ASP A 93 9.95 6.54 -13.01
C ASP A 93 9.59 5.88 -11.66
N LEU A 94 9.90 4.59 -11.57
CA LEU A 94 9.63 3.76 -10.40
C LEU A 94 10.90 3.04 -9.94
N SER A 95 10.92 2.59 -8.69
CA SER A 95 12.00 1.71 -8.22
C SER A 95 11.92 0.35 -8.92
N SER A 96 13.07 -0.27 -9.24
CA SER A 96 13.08 -1.62 -9.81
C SER A 96 12.34 -2.62 -8.92
N ALA A 97 12.51 -2.51 -7.60
CA ALA A 97 11.80 -3.34 -6.63
C ALA A 97 10.28 -3.20 -6.73
N TYR A 98 9.79 -1.99 -7.00
CA TYR A 98 8.37 -1.74 -7.19
C TYR A 98 7.84 -2.35 -8.49
N ILE A 99 8.61 -2.28 -9.59
CA ILE A 99 8.27 -3.01 -10.84
C ILE A 99 8.14 -4.51 -10.58
N TYR A 100 9.08 -5.15 -9.87
CA TYR A 100 8.96 -6.56 -9.48
C TYR A 100 7.67 -6.83 -8.70
N ARG A 101 7.30 -5.95 -7.76
CA ARG A 101 6.06 -6.06 -6.98
C ARG A 101 4.82 -5.93 -7.86
N ILE A 102 4.83 -5.02 -8.84
CA ILE A 102 3.71 -4.81 -9.78
C ILE A 102 3.54 -6.06 -10.64
N VAL A 103 4.61 -6.52 -11.30
CA VAL A 103 4.59 -7.71 -12.16
C VAL A 103 4.07 -8.92 -11.40
N LYS A 104 4.57 -9.15 -10.17
CA LYS A 104 4.10 -10.25 -9.32
C LYS A 104 2.60 -10.14 -9.01
N ARG A 105 2.12 -8.96 -8.60
CA ARG A 105 0.70 -8.73 -8.29
C ARG A 105 -0.19 -8.96 -9.51
N MET A 106 0.20 -8.42 -10.65
CA MET A 106 -0.51 -8.58 -11.91
C MET A 106 -0.56 -10.03 -12.39
N PHE A 107 0.53 -10.80 -12.20
CA PHE A 107 0.53 -12.23 -12.48
C PHE A 107 -0.48 -13.01 -11.64
N GLU A 108 -0.56 -12.74 -10.33
CA GLU A 108 -1.54 -13.40 -9.45
C GLU A 108 -2.98 -13.01 -9.82
N LEU A 109 -3.23 -11.75 -10.19
CA LEU A 109 -4.54 -11.31 -10.66
C LEU A 109 -4.96 -12.03 -11.95
N GLU A 110 -4.05 -12.11 -12.92
CA GLU A 110 -4.31 -12.78 -14.20
C GLU A 110 -4.52 -14.29 -13.99
N LYS A 111 -3.77 -14.91 -13.08
CA LYS A 111 -3.96 -16.31 -12.68
C LYS A 111 -5.34 -16.54 -12.06
N ALA A 112 -5.75 -15.71 -11.10
CA ALA A 112 -7.06 -15.80 -10.46
C ALA A 112 -8.21 -15.59 -11.47
N ARG A 113 -8.00 -14.74 -12.48
CA ARG A 113 -8.97 -14.51 -13.56
C ARG A 113 -9.09 -15.72 -14.51
N ARG A 114 -7.96 -16.35 -14.87
CA ARG A 114 -7.92 -17.48 -15.82
C ARG A 114 -8.37 -18.79 -15.19
N GLN A 115 -8.08 -18.96 -13.90
CA GLN A 115 -8.44 -20.15 -13.15
C GLN A 115 -9.20 -19.73 -11.89
N PRO A 116 -10.53 -19.51 -12.01
CA PRO A 116 -11.38 -19.36 -10.84
C PRO A 116 -11.21 -20.60 -9.96
N ASP A 117 -11.23 -20.42 -8.64
CA ASP A 117 -11.03 -21.52 -7.70
C ASP A 117 -12.02 -22.65 -8.01
N LEU A 118 -11.51 -23.88 -8.12
CA LEU A 118 -12.31 -25.05 -8.52
C LEU A 118 -13.31 -25.47 -7.42
N PHE A 119 -13.25 -24.83 -6.25
CA PHE A 119 -13.95 -25.22 -5.02
C PHE A 119 -14.67 -24.04 -4.33
N GLU A 120 -15.21 -23.08 -5.09
CA GLU A 120 -16.31 -22.24 -4.59
C GLU A 120 -17.66 -22.96 -4.69
#